data_AF-A0A0P9C7V5-F1
#
_entry.id   AF-A0A0P9C7V5-F1
#
_cell.length_a   1.000
_cell.length_b   1.000
_cell.length_c   1.000
_cell.angle_alpha   90.00
_cell.angle_beta   90.00
_cell.angle_gamma   90.00
#
_symmetry.space_group_name_H-M   'P 1'
#
loop_
_entity.id
_entity.type
_entity.pdbx_description
1 polymer ?
#
loop_
_entity_poly.entity_id
_entity_poly.type
_entity_poly.pdbx_seq_one_letter_code
_entity_poly.pdbx_strand_id
1 'polypeptide(L)'
;TVQRAGLAALVAEAAGQGSIPIAPGSSAMRDGRPGPAKFSHGPLLAGAPMLANPPDAIDLILACARAEQPLTIIALGPLTNLAAALDRDPALARRARVVAMAGTLGPPYPDWNLRCDPAAARRVLASGMPITMIGMHVTLRTKMRAAQLHSLFASRDPLAR
;
A
#
# COMPACT_ATOMS: atom_id res chain seq x y z
N THR A 1 3.70 6.22 6.19
CA THR A 1 4.62 7.27 6.66
C THR A 1 4.28 8.58 5.99
N VAL A 2 4.64 9.69 6.64
CA VAL A 2 4.34 11.07 6.19
C VAL A 2 4.90 11.36 4.79
N GLN A 3 6.19 11.09 4.55
CA GLN A 3 6.82 11.37 3.25
C GLN A 3 6.16 10.64 2.08
N ARG A 4 5.70 9.39 2.29
CA ARG A 4 5.00 8.64 1.24
C ARG A 4 3.61 9.17 0.97
N ALA A 5 2.93 9.67 1.99
CA ALA A 5 1.65 10.33 1.81
C ALA A 5 1.82 11.62 0.98
N GLY A 6 2.90 12.36 1.21
CA GLY A 6 3.29 13.50 0.36
C GLY A 6 3.51 13.12 -1.10
N LEU A 7 4.31 12.07 -1.35
CA LEU A 7 4.54 11.58 -2.72
C LEU A 7 3.24 11.10 -3.38
N ALA A 8 2.38 10.40 -2.63
CA ALA A 8 1.07 9.98 -3.14
C ALA A 8 0.18 11.18 -3.51
N ALA A 9 0.24 12.27 -2.73
CA ALA A 9 -0.51 13.48 -3.04
C ALA A 9 -0.01 14.18 -4.31
N LEU A 10 1.31 14.24 -4.53
CA LEU A 10 1.87 14.74 -5.80
C LEU A 10 1.37 13.92 -6.99
N VAL A 11 1.38 12.59 -6.88
CA VAL A 11 0.90 11.71 -7.95
C VAL A 11 -0.60 11.91 -8.19
N ALA A 12 -1.40 12.01 -7.12
CA ALA A 12 -2.84 12.25 -7.24
C ALA A 12 -3.14 13.61 -7.90
N GLU A 13 -2.41 14.67 -7.52
CA GLU A 13 -2.54 16.00 -8.11
C GLU A 13 -2.17 16.00 -9.59
N ALA A 14 -1.03 15.41 -9.96
CA ALA A 14 -0.60 15.29 -11.34
C ALA A 14 -1.60 14.49 -12.20
N ALA A 15 -2.34 13.55 -11.59
CA ALA A 15 -3.38 12.77 -12.26
C ALA A 15 -4.76 13.47 -12.30
N GLY A 16 -4.88 14.71 -11.81
CA GLY A 16 -6.16 15.41 -11.73
C GLY A 16 -7.11 14.85 -10.67
N GLN A 17 -6.59 14.10 -9.70
CA GLN A 17 -7.31 13.39 -8.65
C GLN A 17 -7.02 13.97 -7.24
N GLY A 18 -6.76 15.27 -7.15
CA GLY A 18 -6.40 15.93 -5.89
C GLY A 18 -7.48 15.90 -4.79
N SER A 19 -8.71 15.51 -5.11
CA SER A 19 -9.80 15.34 -4.14
C SER A 19 -9.75 14.00 -3.39
N ILE A 20 -8.92 13.05 -3.82
CA ILE A 20 -8.78 11.75 -3.15
C ILE A 20 -8.14 11.96 -1.77
N PRO A 21 -8.78 11.50 -0.67
CA PRO A 21 -8.22 11.65 0.67
C PRO A 21 -6.97 10.78 0.85
N ILE A 22 -5.92 11.36 1.41
CA ILE A 22 -4.64 10.67 1.63
C ILE A 22 -4.25 10.79 3.10
N ALA A 23 -3.96 9.64 3.71
CA ALA A 23 -3.57 9.53 5.11
C ALA A 23 -2.16 8.94 5.25
N PRO A 24 -1.28 9.52 6.09
CA PRO A 24 -0.03 8.88 6.44
C PRO A 24 -0.29 7.66 7.32
N GLY A 25 0.07 6.47 6.80
CA GLY A 25 0.08 5.25 7.60
C GLY A 25 1.19 5.21 8.66
N SER A 26 1.13 4.19 9.52
CA SER A 26 2.07 3.96 10.63
C SER A 26 3.54 4.08 10.22
N SER A 27 4.35 4.64 11.12
CA SER A 27 5.82 4.69 11.02
C SER A 27 6.51 3.48 11.64
N ALA A 28 5.79 2.67 12.41
CA ALA A 28 6.27 1.45 13.05
C ALA A 28 5.46 0.23 12.60
N MET A 29 6.13 -0.91 12.58
CA MET A 29 5.51 -2.23 12.42
C MET A 29 4.71 -2.58 13.68
N ARG A 30 3.86 -3.60 13.58
CA ARG A 30 3.02 -4.06 14.71
C ARG A 30 3.82 -4.44 15.95
N ASP A 31 5.03 -4.96 15.78
CA ASP A 31 5.94 -5.33 16.86
C ASP A 31 6.77 -4.14 17.41
N GLY A 32 6.47 -2.91 16.97
CA GLY A 32 7.14 -1.69 17.40
C GLY A 32 8.45 -1.40 16.68
N ARG A 33 8.97 -2.32 15.85
CA ARG A 33 10.16 -2.02 15.03
C ARG A 33 9.85 -0.86 14.08
N PRO A 34 10.81 0.03 13.80
CA PRO A 34 10.60 1.08 12.83
C PRO A 34 10.28 0.48 11.46
N GLY A 35 9.47 1.20 10.68
CA GLY A 35 9.26 0.87 9.28
C GLY A 35 10.57 0.87 8.50
N PRO A 36 10.61 0.26 7.30
CA PRO A 36 11.87 -0.04 6.65
C PRO A 36 12.51 1.27 6.21
N ALA A 37 13.68 1.56 6.78
CA ALA A 37 14.41 2.83 6.56
C ALA A 37 14.98 2.96 5.14
N LYS A 38 15.24 1.84 4.46
CA LYS A 38 15.74 1.80 3.09
C LYS A 38 14.63 1.35 2.15
N PHE A 39 14.16 2.28 1.34
CA PHE A 39 13.46 1.94 0.10
C PHE A 39 14.33 2.39 -1.06
N SER A 40 14.28 1.64 -2.16
CA SER A 40 14.96 1.98 -3.42
C SER A 40 14.57 3.36 -3.97
N HIS A 41 13.51 3.97 -3.41
CA HIS A 41 12.94 5.27 -3.77
C HIS A 41 13.31 6.41 -2.81
N GLY A 42 14.27 6.23 -1.90
CA GLY A 42 14.67 7.25 -0.91
C GLY A 42 14.86 8.68 -1.49
N PRO A 43 15.55 8.85 -2.64
CA PRO A 43 15.70 10.15 -3.28
C PRO A 43 14.37 10.81 -3.70
N LEU A 44 13.39 10.01 -4.13
CA LEU A 44 12.06 10.51 -4.54
C LEU A 44 11.23 11.03 -3.35
N LEU A 45 11.57 10.61 -2.13
CA LEU A 45 10.86 11.02 -0.91
C LEU A 45 11.38 12.35 -0.34
N ALA A 46 12.57 12.80 -0.73
CA ALA A 46 13.22 13.97 -0.14
C ALA A 46 12.52 15.31 -0.50
N GLY A 47 11.77 15.35 -1.60
CA GLY A 47 11.01 16.53 -2.05
C GLY A 47 9.50 16.41 -1.88
N ALA A 48 9.00 15.37 -1.21
CA ALA A 48 7.56 15.16 -1.06
C ALA A 48 6.95 16.20 -0.08
N PRO A 49 5.81 16.82 -0.43
CA PRO A 49 5.16 17.81 0.42
C PRO A 49 4.68 17.19 1.73
N MET A 50 4.64 17.97 2.79
CA MET A 50 3.98 17.57 4.02
C MET A 50 2.50 17.90 3.95
N LEU A 51 1.65 16.91 4.16
CA LEU A 51 0.20 17.13 4.19
C LEU A 51 -0.17 17.94 5.43
N ALA A 52 -0.98 18.98 5.25
CA ALA A 52 -1.54 19.74 6.36
C ALA A 52 -2.72 18.96 6.96
N ASN A 53 -2.67 18.69 8.27
CA ASN A 53 -3.73 18.03 9.05
C ASN A 53 -4.33 16.79 8.36
N PRO A 54 -3.51 15.81 7.94
CA PRO A 54 -4.03 14.64 7.26
C PRO A 54 -4.88 13.78 8.21
N PRO A 55 -5.89 13.07 7.69
CA PRO A 55 -6.67 12.14 8.49
C PRO A 55 -5.80 10.98 9.01
N ASP A 56 -6.25 10.33 10.07
CA ASP A 56 -5.67 9.07 10.53
C ASP A 56 -5.94 7.95 9.51
N ALA A 57 -4.91 7.17 9.20
CA ALA A 57 -5.01 6.14 8.16
C ALA A 57 -5.95 4.99 8.54
N ILE A 58 -6.03 4.65 9.83
CA ILE A 58 -6.92 3.59 10.29
C ILE A 58 -8.36 4.08 10.21
N ASP A 59 -8.63 5.30 10.69
CA ASP A 59 -9.96 5.89 10.63
C ASP A 59 -10.45 6.10 9.19
N LEU A 60 -9.56 6.49 8.27
CA LEU A 60 -9.89 6.60 6.85
C LEU A 60 -10.29 5.25 6.25
N ILE A 61 -9.53 4.17 6.52
CA ILE A 61 -9.89 2.81 6.07
C ILE A 61 -11.29 2.42 6.58
N LEU A 62 -11.55 2.65 7.87
CA LEU A 62 -12.83 2.31 8.49
C LEU A 62 -13.98 3.17 7.97
N ALA A 63 -13.75 4.44 7.67
CA ALA A 63 -14.73 5.33 7.07
C ALA A 63 -15.10 4.87 5.65
N CYS A 64 -14.12 4.56 4.80
CA CYS A 64 -14.36 3.99 3.48
C CYS A 64 -15.14 2.67 3.56
N ALA A 65 -14.80 1.79 4.51
CA ALA A 65 -15.49 0.50 4.70
C ALA A 65 -16.91 0.63 5.28
N ARG A 66 -17.28 1.80 5.82
CA ARG A 66 -18.67 2.10 6.18
C ARG A 66 -19.44 2.64 4.97
N ALA A 67 -18.79 3.47 4.16
CA ALA A 67 -19.41 4.11 3.00
C ALA A 67 -19.65 3.15 1.82
N GLU A 68 -18.79 2.16 1.61
CA GLU A 68 -18.87 1.23 0.49
C GLU A 68 -18.68 -0.22 0.94
N GLN A 69 -19.60 -1.10 0.52
CA GLN A 69 -19.60 -2.51 0.92
C GLN A 69 -19.95 -3.43 -0.28
N PRO A 70 -19.06 -4.36 -0.69
CA PRO A 70 -17.74 -4.61 -0.10
C PRO A 70 -16.68 -3.61 -0.58
N LEU A 71 -15.99 -2.94 0.36
CA LEU A 71 -14.81 -2.15 0.06
C LEU A 71 -13.70 -3.05 -0.51
N THR A 72 -13.07 -2.64 -1.60
CA THR A 72 -11.88 -3.34 -2.13
C THR A 72 -10.61 -2.63 -1.67
N ILE A 73 -9.81 -3.30 -0.83
CA ILE A 73 -8.53 -2.79 -0.33
C ILE A 73 -7.40 -3.35 -1.18
N ILE A 74 -6.69 -2.49 -1.91
CA ILE A 74 -5.47 -2.87 -2.65
C ILE A 74 -4.26 -2.60 -1.75
N ALA A 75 -3.61 -3.66 -1.29
CA ALA A 75 -2.48 -3.56 -0.37
C ALA A 75 -1.14 -3.77 -1.12
N LEU A 76 -0.40 -2.68 -1.34
CA LEU A 76 0.88 -2.68 -2.05
C LEU A 76 2.11 -2.64 -1.13
N GLY A 77 1.89 -2.50 0.19
CA GLY A 77 2.92 -2.45 1.22
C GLY A 77 2.64 -3.42 2.38
N PRO A 78 3.43 -3.35 3.47
CA PRO A 78 3.19 -4.14 4.67
C PRO A 78 1.78 -3.94 5.22
N LEU A 79 1.18 -5.01 5.75
CA LEU A 79 -0.23 -5.05 6.15
C LEU A 79 -0.53 -4.37 7.50
N THR A 80 0.41 -3.57 8.02
CA THR A 80 0.38 -2.96 9.36
C THR A 80 -0.88 -2.14 9.62
N ASN A 81 -1.23 -1.21 8.72
CA ASN A 81 -2.41 -0.35 8.92
C ASN A 81 -3.71 -1.16 8.87
N LEU A 82 -3.79 -2.17 8.00
CA LEU A 82 -4.96 -3.02 7.86
C LEU A 82 -5.14 -3.93 9.09
N ALA A 83 -4.04 -4.47 9.63
CA ALA A 83 -4.07 -5.21 10.88
C ALA A 83 -4.56 -4.33 12.04
N ALA A 84 -4.09 -3.08 12.12
CA ALA A 84 -4.54 -2.14 13.14
C ALA A 84 -6.03 -1.74 12.95
N ALA A 85 -6.49 -1.59 11.71
CA ALA A 85 -7.91 -1.36 11.42
C ALA A 85 -8.79 -2.55 11.84
N LEU A 86 -8.33 -3.77 11.59
CA LEU A 86 -9.02 -5.00 12.04
C LEU A 86 -9.02 -5.14 13.57
N ASP A 87 -8.00 -4.67 14.27
CA ASP A 87 -8.00 -4.66 15.74
C ASP A 87 -9.00 -3.65 16.30
N ARG A 88 -9.08 -2.46 15.67
CA ARG A 88 -10.04 -1.42 16.05
C ARG A 88 -11.48 -1.83 15.74
N ASP A 89 -11.69 -2.53 14.62
CA ASP A 89 -13.01 -2.98 14.18
C ASP A 89 -12.94 -4.36 13.50
N PRO A 90 -13.12 -5.46 14.27
CA PRO A 90 -13.08 -6.81 13.71
C PRO A 90 -14.17 -7.07 12.66
N ALA A 91 -15.27 -6.31 12.66
CA ALA A 91 -16.33 -6.45 11.66
C ALA A 91 -15.92 -5.90 10.29
N LEU A 92 -14.78 -5.22 10.17
CA LEU A 92 -14.17 -4.86 8.89
C LEU A 92 -13.99 -6.08 7.97
N ALA A 93 -13.68 -7.25 8.54
CA ALA A 93 -13.51 -8.49 7.76
C ALA A 93 -14.76 -8.91 6.97
N ARG A 94 -15.95 -8.45 7.38
CA ARG A 94 -17.22 -8.71 6.67
C ARG A 94 -17.57 -7.63 5.64
N ARG A 95 -16.93 -6.46 5.71
CA ARG A 95 -17.26 -5.28 4.90
C ARG A 95 -16.25 -4.98 3.81
N ALA A 96 -15.10 -5.64 3.84
CA ALA A 96 -14.03 -5.43 2.89
C ALA A 96 -13.52 -6.75 2.30
N ARG A 97 -12.84 -6.65 1.17
CA ARG A 97 -11.98 -7.69 0.60
C ARG A 97 -10.61 -7.09 0.33
N VAL A 98 -9.58 -7.93 0.27
CA VAL A 98 -8.20 -7.50 0.03
C VAL A 98 -7.65 -8.11 -1.24
N VAL A 99 -6.98 -7.27 -2.03
CA VAL A 99 -6.05 -7.69 -3.08
C VAL A 99 -4.66 -7.23 -2.65
N ALA A 100 -3.82 -8.16 -2.20
CA ALA A 100 -2.50 -7.85 -1.65
C ALA A 100 -1.39 -8.26 -2.62
N MET A 101 -0.48 -7.34 -2.95
CA MET A 101 0.81 -7.69 -3.54
C MET A 101 1.73 -8.21 -2.44
N ALA A 102 1.61 -9.49 -2.12
CA ALA A 102 2.32 -10.10 -1.01
C ALA A 102 2.48 -11.60 -1.21
N GLY A 103 3.52 -12.15 -0.59
CA GLY A 103 3.83 -13.58 -0.58
C GLY A 103 4.60 -14.07 -1.80
N THR A 104 5.06 -15.31 -1.70
CA THR A 104 5.68 -16.05 -2.80
C THR A 104 5.34 -17.54 -2.65
N LEU A 105 5.31 -18.28 -3.76
CA LEU A 105 5.16 -19.73 -3.75
C LEU A 105 6.51 -20.33 -4.16
N GLY A 106 7.14 -21.04 -3.24
CA GLY A 106 8.47 -21.62 -3.43
C GLY A 106 9.63 -20.61 -3.29
N PRO A 107 10.88 -21.09 -3.35
CA PRO A 107 12.06 -20.23 -3.39
C PRO A 107 12.02 -19.27 -4.60
N PRO A 108 12.66 -18.08 -4.53
CA PRO A 108 13.55 -17.60 -3.48
C PRO A 108 12.94 -16.49 -2.59
N TYR A 109 13.34 -16.48 -1.31
CA TYR A 109 13.10 -15.47 -0.25
C TYR A 109 11.66 -15.15 0.20
N PRO A 110 11.46 -14.79 1.48
CA PRO A 110 10.18 -14.25 1.93
C PRO A 110 9.92 -12.91 1.24
N ASP A 111 8.73 -12.78 0.68
CA ASP A 111 8.21 -11.54 0.13
C ASP A 111 8.43 -10.35 1.08
N TRP A 112 8.82 -9.21 0.52
CA TRP A 112 9.21 -8.04 1.31
C TRP A 112 8.08 -7.56 2.21
N ASN A 113 6.85 -7.47 1.68
CA ASN A 113 5.72 -6.93 2.43
C ASN A 113 5.35 -7.82 3.62
N LEU A 114 5.40 -9.15 3.45
CA LEU A 114 5.20 -10.09 4.56
C LEU A 114 6.36 -10.08 5.56
N ARG A 115 7.62 -9.97 5.08
CA ARG A 115 8.81 -9.92 5.94
C ARG A 115 8.86 -8.68 6.81
N CYS A 116 8.41 -7.54 6.31
CA CYS A 116 8.43 -6.28 7.06
C CYS A 116 7.60 -6.37 8.34
N ASP A 117 6.37 -6.89 8.24
CA ASP A 117 5.46 -7.03 9.39
C ASP A 117 4.80 -8.41 9.44
N PRO A 118 5.52 -9.45 9.87
CA PRO A 118 4.96 -10.81 9.90
C PRO A 118 3.77 -10.92 10.87
N ALA A 119 3.75 -10.12 11.94
CA ALA A 119 2.69 -10.13 12.93
C ALA A 119 1.41 -9.50 12.37
N ALA A 120 1.50 -8.37 11.67
CA ALA A 120 0.36 -7.79 10.96
C ALA A 120 -0.14 -8.73 9.84
N ALA A 121 0.77 -9.32 9.06
CA ALA A 121 0.40 -10.27 8.02
C ALA A 121 -0.41 -11.45 8.59
N ARG A 122 0.06 -12.06 9.68
CA ARG A 122 -0.67 -13.13 10.37
C ARG A 122 -2.06 -12.68 10.82
N ARG A 123 -2.16 -11.47 11.39
CA ARG A 123 -3.44 -10.91 11.86
C ARG A 123 -4.46 -10.71 10.74
N VAL A 124 -4.02 -10.24 9.56
CA VAL A 124 -4.90 -10.07 8.39
C VAL A 124 -5.26 -11.41 7.77
N LEU A 125 -4.30 -12.31 7.57
CA LEU A 125 -4.56 -13.62 6.97
C LEU A 125 -5.49 -14.49 7.84
N ALA A 126 -5.44 -14.33 9.16
CA ALA A 126 -6.33 -15.01 10.10
C ALA A 126 -7.69 -14.31 10.30
N SER A 127 -7.98 -13.22 9.58
CA SER A 127 -9.18 -12.39 9.83
C SER A 127 -10.49 -12.97 9.32
N GLY A 128 -10.44 -14.00 8.46
CA GLY A 128 -11.63 -14.53 7.76
C GLY A 128 -12.13 -13.65 6.61
N MET A 129 -11.47 -12.53 6.33
CA MET A 129 -11.77 -11.66 5.19
C MET A 129 -11.41 -12.35 3.85
N PRO A 130 -12.14 -12.09 2.76
CA PRO A 130 -11.73 -12.54 1.43
C PRO A 130 -10.41 -11.87 1.01
N ILE A 131 -9.35 -12.67 0.79
CA ILE A 131 -8.00 -12.17 0.47
C ILE A 131 -7.50 -12.83 -0.82
N THR A 132 -7.15 -12.02 -1.81
CA THR A 132 -6.40 -12.43 -3.01
C THR A 132 -4.94 -12.00 -2.83
N MET A 133 -4.01 -12.96 -2.89
CA MET A 133 -2.57 -12.69 -2.82
C MET A 133 -1.94 -12.78 -4.20
N ILE A 134 -1.34 -11.67 -4.64
CA ILE A 134 -0.56 -11.57 -5.87
C ILE A 134 0.91 -11.60 -5.49
N GLY A 135 1.47 -12.80 -5.44
CA GLY A 135 2.83 -13.03 -4.97
C GLY A 135 3.92 -12.83 -6.04
N MET A 136 5.18 -12.89 -5.59
CA MET A 136 6.35 -12.68 -6.45
C MET A 136 6.44 -13.65 -7.64
N HIS A 137 5.97 -14.89 -7.48
CA HIS A 137 5.91 -15.87 -8.56
C HIS A 137 5.04 -15.43 -9.75
N VAL A 138 4.10 -14.50 -9.53
CA VAL A 138 3.32 -13.83 -10.59
C VAL A 138 4.02 -12.55 -11.03
N THR A 139 4.35 -11.65 -10.10
CA THR A 139 4.85 -10.31 -10.45
C THR A 139 6.19 -10.34 -11.17
N LEU A 140 7.06 -11.33 -10.89
CA LEU A 140 8.33 -11.53 -11.59
C LEU A 140 8.18 -12.01 -13.04
N ARG A 141 6.99 -12.49 -13.44
CA ARG A 141 6.69 -12.86 -14.83
C ARG A 141 6.22 -11.67 -15.66
N THR A 142 5.70 -10.62 -15.01
CA THR A 142 5.16 -9.42 -15.67
C THR A 142 6.23 -8.32 -15.71
N LYS A 143 7.21 -8.47 -16.57
CA LYS A 143 8.31 -7.50 -16.71
C LYS A 143 8.01 -6.48 -17.81
N MET A 144 8.28 -5.21 -17.53
CA MET A 144 8.32 -4.17 -18.55
C MET A 144 9.60 -4.31 -19.39
N ARG A 145 9.45 -4.45 -20.70
CA ARG A 145 10.56 -4.57 -21.65
C ARG A 145 11.16 -3.20 -21.94
N ALA A 146 12.44 -3.17 -22.35
CA ALA A 146 13.13 -1.93 -22.70
C ALA A 146 12.39 -1.10 -23.75
N ALA A 147 11.77 -1.72 -24.75
CA ALA A 147 10.97 -1.01 -25.76
C ALA A 147 9.72 -0.34 -25.16
N GLN A 148 9.07 -0.98 -24.18
CA GLN A 148 7.90 -0.41 -23.49
C GLN A 148 8.33 0.77 -22.61
N LEU A 149 9.49 0.68 -21.95
CA LEU A 149 10.06 1.78 -21.19
C LEU A 149 10.42 2.98 -22.09
N HIS A 150 11.03 2.73 -23.25
CA HIS A 150 11.29 3.81 -24.23
C HIS A 150 9.99 4.47 -24.71
N SER A 151 8.96 3.68 -25.00
CA SER A 151 7.66 4.22 -25.39
C SER A 151 7.03 5.08 -24.29
N LEU A 152 7.22 4.69 -23.02
CA LEU A 152 6.72 5.46 -21.88
C LEU A 152 7.41 6.83 -21.83
N PHE A 153 8.74 6.88 -21.91
CA PHE A 153 9.48 8.15 -21.86
C PHE A 153 9.31 9.04 -23.11
N ALA A 154 8.99 8.44 -24.26
CA ALA A 154 8.64 9.21 -25.46
C ALA A 154 7.23 9.81 -25.39
N SER A 155 6.42 9.45 -24.39
CA SER A 155 5.06 9.93 -24.24
C SER A 155 5.00 11.44 -24.01
N ARG A 156 3.91 12.05 -24.48
CA ARG A 156 3.56 13.44 -24.18
C ARG A 156 2.64 13.55 -22.96
N ASP A 157 2.18 12.42 -22.42
CA ASP A 157 1.41 12.37 -21.18
C ASP A 157 2.28 12.87 -20.02
N PRO A 158 1.87 13.92 -19.29
CA PRO A 158 2.58 14.41 -18.11
C PRO A 158 2.83 13.34 -17.05
N LEU A 159 1.97 12.31 -16.93
CA LEU A 159 2.14 11.22 -15.96
C LEU A 159 3.24 10.21 -16.36
N ALA A 160 3.67 10.24 -17.62
CA ALA A 160 4.68 9.34 -18.15
C ALA A 160 6.10 9.95 -18.16
N ARG A 161 6.25 11.22 -17.75
CA ARG A 161 7.51 11.97 -17.70
C ARG A 161 7.97 12.18 -16.26
#